data_AF-A0A1D8JH10-F1
#
_entry.id   AF-A0A1D8JH10-F1
#
_cell.length_a   1.000
_cell.length_b   1.000
_cell.length_c   1.000
_cell.angle_alpha   90.00
_cell.angle_beta   90.00
_cell.angle_gamma   90.00
#
_symmetry.space_group_name_H-M   'P 1'
#
loop_
_entity.id
_entity.type
_entity.pdbx_description
1 polymer ?
#
loop_
_entity_poly.entity_id
_entity_poly.type
_entity_poly.pdbx_seq_one_letter_code
_entity_poly.pdbx_strand_id
1 'polypeptide(L)'
;MNHDQKIHLLAQELIPVINDLDNEPKKIILDHMKDCAACKDLYSNTLEFEENMPALNPPDDIEVKPLKKLVQFNTGLKLLLVAIRGLILFYILYTSIRFSGTDLIDLSFVQPAIFLFYTPAVIFLLIFTFTFFNKKWLWGSLVTDLFIILFLGKVLQFFF
;
A
#
# COMPACT_ATOMS: atom_id res chain seq x y z
N MET A 1 8.31 -35.36 31.43
CA MET A 1 8.23 -33.93 31.77
C MET A 1 6.96 -33.69 32.57
N ASN A 2 7.10 -33.14 33.78
CA ASN A 2 5.94 -32.83 34.62
C ASN A 2 5.20 -31.59 34.07
N HIS A 3 3.90 -31.47 34.35
CA HIS A 3 3.06 -30.37 33.85
C HIS A 3 3.63 -29.00 34.27
N ASP A 4 4.10 -28.90 35.51
CA ASP A 4 4.69 -27.67 36.05
C ASP A 4 5.99 -27.26 35.35
N GLN A 5 6.78 -28.23 34.87
CA GLN A 5 7.99 -27.94 34.10
C GLN A 5 7.68 -27.37 32.71
N LYS A 6 6.55 -27.77 32.12
CA LYS A 6 6.11 -27.22 30.83
C LYS A 6 5.61 -25.79 31.01
N ILE A 7 4.85 -25.51 32.08
CA ILE A 7 4.37 -24.18 32.40
C ILE A 7 5.54 -23.26 32.76
N HIS A 8 6.53 -23.75 33.49
CA HIS A 8 7.74 -23.00 33.84
C HIS A 8 8.50 -22.51 32.61
N LEU A 9 8.77 -23.40 31.65
CA LEU A 9 9.43 -23.04 30.39
C LEU A 9 8.60 -22.04 29.58
N LEU A 10 7.28 -22.26 29.50
CA LEU A 10 6.39 -21.37 28.78
C LEU A 10 6.34 -19.97 29.44
N ALA A 11 6.31 -19.91 30.76
CA ALA A 11 6.32 -18.65 31.51
C ALA A 11 7.62 -17.86 31.26
N GLN A 12 8.78 -18.52 31.24
CA GLN A 12 10.06 -17.84 30.98
C GLN A 12 10.11 -17.14 29.62
N GLU A 13 9.54 -17.77 28.58
CA GLU A 13 9.49 -17.19 27.23
C GLU A 13 8.43 -16.07 27.10
N LEU A 14 7.36 -16.16 27.87
CA LEU A 14 6.19 -15.28 27.72
C LEU A 14 6.15 -14.10 28.70
N ILE A 15 6.88 -14.14 29.82
CA ILE A 15 6.96 -13.03 30.78
C ILE A 15 7.40 -11.70 30.14
N PRO A 16 8.39 -11.65 29.23
CA PRO A 16 8.80 -10.40 28.59
C PRO A 16 7.72 -9.72 27.74
N VAL A 17 6.70 -10.48 27.29
CA VAL A 17 5.60 -10.00 26.45
C VAL A 17 4.25 -10.16 27.16
N ILE A 18 4.24 -10.32 28.49
CA ILE A 18 3.03 -10.65 29.27
C ILE A 18 1.91 -9.60 29.18
N ASN A 19 2.26 -8.36 28.83
CA ASN A 19 1.32 -7.27 28.59
C ASN A 19 0.55 -7.44 27.26
N ASP A 20 1.11 -8.16 26.29
CA ASP A 20 0.53 -8.41 24.96
C ASP A 20 -0.21 -9.75 24.86
N LEU A 21 -0.22 -10.54 25.95
CA LEU A 21 -0.90 -11.83 25.98
C LEU A 21 -2.41 -11.68 26.18
N ASP A 22 -3.15 -12.57 25.51
CA ASP A 22 -4.57 -12.78 25.77
C ASP A 22 -4.82 -13.15 27.25
N ASN A 23 -6.03 -12.84 27.74
CA ASN A 23 -6.40 -12.98 29.15
C ASN A 23 -6.20 -14.40 29.72
N GLU A 24 -6.42 -15.45 28.91
CA GLU A 24 -6.29 -16.85 29.35
C GLU A 24 -4.82 -17.26 29.59
N PRO A 25 -3.90 -17.16 28.61
CA PRO A 25 -2.47 -17.42 28.82
C PRO A 25 -1.86 -16.56 29.94
N LYS A 26 -2.25 -15.28 29.99
CA LYS A 26 -1.78 -14.35 31.02
C LYS A 26 -2.13 -14.83 32.42
N LYS A 27 -3.37 -15.30 32.62
CA LYS A 27 -3.83 -15.83 33.90
C LYS A 27 -3.06 -17.08 34.33
N ILE A 28 -2.78 -18.00 33.40
CA ILE A 28 -2.01 -19.23 33.67
C ILE A 28 -0.60 -18.89 34.18
N ILE A 29 0.06 -17.92 33.56
CA ILE A 29 1.41 -17.49 33.95
C ILE A 29 1.37 -16.77 35.32
N LEU A 30 0.39 -15.89 35.53
CA LEU A 30 0.21 -15.20 36.82
C LEU A 30 -0.08 -16.17 37.97
N ASP A 31 -0.87 -17.22 37.72
CA ASP A 31 -1.13 -18.26 38.70
C ASP A 31 0.13 -19.09 38.99
N HIS A 32 0.92 -19.44 37.96
CA HIS A 32 2.21 -20.12 38.15
C HIS A 32 3.22 -19.31 38.97
N MET A 33 3.27 -17.99 38.79
CA MET A 33 4.18 -17.11 39.54
C MET A 33 3.90 -17.05 41.04
N LYS A 34 2.71 -17.44 41.50
CA LYS A 34 2.41 -17.55 42.93
C LYS A 34 3.27 -18.63 43.60
N ASP A 35 3.56 -19.69 42.86
CA ASP A 35 4.24 -20.89 43.36
C ASP A 35 5.67 -21.04 42.81
N CYS A 36 6.07 -20.24 41.81
CA CYS A 36 7.40 -20.27 41.21
C CYS A 36 8.20 -18.98 41.48
N ALA A 37 9.16 -19.06 42.41
CA ALA A 37 10.04 -17.94 42.76
C ALA A 37 10.88 -17.46 41.57
N ALA A 38 11.34 -18.37 40.70
CA ALA A 38 12.15 -18.02 39.54
C ALA A 38 11.37 -17.22 38.48
N CYS A 39 10.12 -17.58 38.21
CA CYS A 39 9.26 -16.82 37.29
C CYS A 39 8.84 -15.47 37.90
N LYS A 40 8.62 -15.43 39.22
CA LYS A 40 8.32 -14.19 39.93
C LYS A 40 9.47 -13.19 39.85
N ASP A 41 10.71 -13.65 40.05
CA ASP A 41 11.92 -12.83 39.96
C ASP A 41 12.14 -12.31 38.54
N LEU A 42 11.91 -13.14 37.53
CA LEU A 42 12.00 -12.74 36.12
C LEU A 42 10.97 -11.66 35.76
N TYR A 43 9.76 -11.75 36.31
CA TYR A 43 8.73 -10.72 36.14
C TYR A 43 9.09 -9.39 36.84
N SER A 44 9.59 -9.43 38.08
CA SER A 44 10.03 -8.20 38.78
C SER A 44 11.21 -7.54 38.07
N ASN A 45 12.19 -8.31 37.58
CA ASN A 45 13.31 -7.77 36.81
C ASN A 45 12.86 -7.13 35.49
N THR A 46 11.80 -7.68 34.87
CA THR A 46 11.20 -7.10 33.65
C THR A 46 10.49 -5.78 33.96
N LEU A 47 9.77 -5.70 35.07
CA LEU A 47 9.11 -4.46 35.52
C LEU A 47 10.12 -3.39 35.93
N GLU A 48 11.18 -3.75 36.66
CA GLU A 48 12.26 -2.82 36.99
C GLU A 48 12.98 -2.32 35.73
N PHE A 49 13.08 -3.13 34.67
CA PHE A 49 13.61 -2.69 33.39
C PHE A 49 12.66 -1.73 32.65
N GLU A 50 11.34 -1.96 32.69
CA GLU A 50 10.33 -1.03 32.18
C GLU A 50 10.30 0.29 32.97
N GLU A 51 10.49 0.25 34.29
CA GLU A 51 10.44 1.41 35.19
C GLU A 51 11.74 2.24 35.16
N ASN A 52 12.89 1.59 34.90
CA ASN A 52 14.19 2.27 34.71
C ASN A 52 14.46 2.68 33.25
N MET A 53 13.62 2.28 32.29
CA MET A 53 13.55 3.01 31.04
C MET A 53 12.98 4.41 31.35
N PRO A 54 13.56 5.50 30.82
CA PRO A 54 12.91 6.79 30.93
C PRO A 54 11.49 6.59 30.41
N ALA A 55 10.49 6.85 31.25
CA ALA A 55 9.10 6.85 30.84
C ALA A 55 9.01 7.79 29.63
N LEU A 56 9.08 7.22 28.43
CA LEU A 56 8.53 7.85 27.26
C LEU A 56 7.07 7.90 27.63
N ASN A 57 6.64 9.03 28.20
CA ASN A 57 5.29 9.52 28.00
C ASN A 57 5.06 9.31 26.50
N PRO A 58 4.28 8.30 26.06
CA PRO A 58 3.95 8.25 24.66
C PRO A 58 3.24 9.58 24.44
N PRO A 59 3.77 10.50 23.60
CA PRO A 59 2.91 11.59 23.19
C PRO A 59 1.67 10.91 22.60
N ASP A 60 0.49 11.32 23.03
CA ASP A 60 -0.84 10.89 22.58
C ASP A 60 -1.07 11.08 21.06
N ASP A 61 0.00 11.23 20.29
CA ASP A 61 0.02 11.55 18.88
C ASP A 61 1.36 11.15 18.24
N ILE A 62 1.87 9.93 18.52
CA ILE A 62 2.82 9.33 17.57
C ILE A 62 2.01 8.91 16.34
N GLU A 63 1.72 9.89 15.48
CA GLU A 63 1.51 9.64 14.06
C GLU A 63 2.65 8.72 13.63
N VAL A 64 2.34 7.44 13.40
CA VAL A 64 3.28 6.47 12.86
C VAL A 64 3.69 7.02 11.51
N LYS A 65 4.80 7.77 11.49
CA LYS A 65 5.28 8.51 10.34
C LYS A 65 5.41 7.49 9.22
N PRO A 66 4.56 7.55 8.17
CA PRO A 66 4.53 6.52 7.17
C PRO A 66 5.93 6.42 6.60
N LEU A 67 6.51 5.21 6.65
CA LEU A 67 7.86 4.91 6.16
C LEU A 67 8.04 5.66 4.84
N LYS A 68 8.86 6.72 4.82
CA LYS A 68 8.98 7.65 3.67
C LYS A 68 9.19 6.90 2.34
N LYS A 69 9.84 5.74 2.40
CA LYS A 69 10.06 4.81 1.29
C LYS A 69 8.75 4.23 0.70
N LEU A 70 7.76 3.89 1.52
CA LEU A 70 6.46 3.37 1.04
C LEU A 70 5.66 4.44 0.31
N VAL A 71 5.67 5.68 0.82
CA VAL A 71 4.99 6.81 0.17
C VAL A 71 5.65 7.15 -1.16
N GLN A 72 6.99 7.12 -1.22
CA GLN A 72 7.75 7.30 -2.45
C GLN A 72 7.49 6.19 -3.47
N PHE A 73 7.40 4.93 -3.02
CA PHE A 73 7.10 3.80 -3.90
C PHE A 73 5.70 3.91 -4.52
N ASN A 74 4.69 4.22 -3.70
CA ASN A 74 3.32 4.46 -4.15
C ASN A 74 3.25 5.64 -5.14
N THR A 75 3.97 6.72 -4.87
CA THR A 75 4.03 7.89 -5.76
C THR A 75 4.74 7.56 -7.08
N GLY A 76 5.85 6.82 -7.04
CA GLY A 76 6.58 6.38 -8.22
C GLY A 76 5.73 5.50 -9.13
N LEU A 77 4.99 4.53 -8.57
CA LEU A 77 4.05 3.71 -9.32
C LEU A 77 2.93 4.53 -9.97
N LYS A 78 2.37 5.53 -9.27
CA LYS A 78 1.37 6.44 -9.87
C LYS A 78 1.94 7.19 -11.06
N LEU A 79 3.13 7.78 -10.88
CA LEU A 79 3.79 8.55 -11.91
C LEU A 79 4.13 7.67 -13.11
N LEU A 80 4.60 6.44 -12.88
CA LEU A 80 4.85 5.46 -13.93
C LEU A 80 3.58 5.14 -14.73
N LEU A 81 2.45 4.89 -14.07
CA LEU A 81 1.17 4.61 -14.74
C LEU A 81 0.66 5.80 -15.57
N VAL A 82 0.88 7.02 -15.09
CA VAL A 82 0.53 8.24 -15.85
C VAL A 82 1.48 8.42 -17.03
N ALA A 83 2.78 8.18 -16.84
CA ALA A 83 3.79 8.29 -17.90
C ALA A 83 3.53 7.30 -19.04
N ILE A 84 3.16 6.05 -18.72
CA ILE A 84 2.79 5.04 -19.73
C ILE A 84 1.60 5.52 -20.56
N ARG A 85 0.55 6.08 -19.94
CA ARG A 85 -0.59 6.66 -20.68
C ARG A 85 -0.17 7.78 -21.60
N GLY A 86 0.63 8.72 -21.09
CA GLY A 86 1.18 9.82 -21.89
C GLY A 86 1.96 9.32 -23.09
N LEU A 87 2.78 8.28 -22.92
CA LEU A 87 3.57 7.68 -23.99
C LEU A 87 2.69 7.02 -25.05
N ILE A 88 1.65 6.28 -24.67
CA ILE A 88 0.71 5.66 -25.63
C ILE A 88 -0.04 6.75 -26.41
N LEU A 89 -0.52 7.79 -25.73
CA LEU A 89 -1.20 8.90 -26.40
C LEU A 89 -0.26 9.65 -27.35
N PHE A 90 0.95 9.94 -26.90
CA PHE A 90 1.98 10.55 -27.73
C PHE A 90 2.28 9.70 -28.97
N TYR A 91 2.39 8.38 -28.80
CA TYR A 91 2.61 7.45 -29.90
C TYR A 91 1.47 7.48 -30.94
N ILE A 92 0.21 7.51 -30.48
CA ILE A 92 -0.97 7.61 -31.36
C ILE A 92 -0.94 8.93 -32.15
N LEU A 93 -0.69 10.06 -31.48
CA LEU A 93 -0.62 11.37 -32.13
C LEU A 93 0.54 11.47 -33.12
N TYR A 94 1.73 11.01 -32.72
CA TYR A 94 2.91 11.00 -33.58
C TYR A 94 2.69 10.14 -34.84
N THR A 95 2.06 8.98 -34.68
CA THR A 95 1.73 8.10 -35.80
C THR A 95 0.69 8.72 -36.72
N SER A 96 -0.33 9.39 -36.16
CA SER A 96 -1.34 10.12 -36.94
C SER A 96 -0.71 11.18 -37.85
N ILE A 97 0.20 12.01 -37.31
CA ILE A 97 0.91 13.03 -38.10
C ILE A 97 1.73 12.37 -39.21
N ARG A 98 2.52 11.34 -38.86
CA ARG A 98 3.37 10.63 -39.82
C ARG A 98 2.58 9.96 -40.95
N PHE A 99 1.41 9.41 -40.65
CA PHE A 99 0.57 8.71 -41.62
C PHE A 99 -0.18 9.67 -42.55
N SER A 100 -0.59 10.84 -42.05
CA SER A 100 -1.29 11.85 -42.86
C SER A 100 -0.41 12.45 -43.97
N GLY A 101 0.91 12.41 -43.81
CA GLY A 101 1.87 13.06 -44.71
C GLY A 101 1.82 14.59 -44.68
N THR A 102 0.96 15.16 -43.83
CA THR A 102 0.84 16.59 -43.54
C THR A 102 1.33 16.85 -42.12
N ASP A 103 1.83 18.05 -41.83
CA ASP A 103 2.20 18.45 -40.46
C ASP A 103 0.96 18.62 -39.53
N LEU A 104 -0.21 18.15 -39.96
CA LEU A 104 -1.48 18.22 -39.26
C LEU A 104 -1.89 16.84 -38.75
N ILE A 105 -2.65 16.82 -37.65
CA ILE A 105 -3.16 15.59 -37.04
C ILE A 105 -4.34 15.09 -37.87
N ASP A 106 -4.25 13.89 -38.43
CA ASP A 106 -5.37 13.24 -39.09
C ASP A 106 -6.34 12.66 -38.06
N LEU A 107 -7.40 13.42 -37.78
CA LEU A 107 -8.47 13.09 -36.85
C LEU A 107 -9.21 11.80 -37.22
N SER A 108 -9.24 11.44 -38.52
CA SER A 108 -9.88 10.22 -38.99
C SER A 108 -9.10 8.96 -38.58
N PHE A 109 -7.80 9.10 -38.33
CA PHE A 109 -6.93 8.03 -37.82
C PHE A 109 -6.90 7.95 -36.29
N VAL A 110 -6.99 9.09 -35.59
CA VAL A 110 -6.84 9.15 -34.13
C VAL A 110 -7.91 8.33 -33.40
N GLN A 111 -9.18 8.49 -33.76
CA GLN A 111 -10.27 7.81 -33.05
C GLN A 111 -10.20 6.27 -33.17
N PRO A 112 -9.99 5.68 -34.37
CA PRO A 112 -9.75 4.25 -34.51
C PRO A 112 -8.49 3.78 -33.76
N ALA A 113 -7.40 4.56 -33.79
CA ALA A 113 -6.16 4.21 -33.10
C ALA A 113 -6.32 4.19 -31.58
N ILE A 114 -7.09 5.11 -31.00
CA ILE A 114 -7.46 5.08 -29.59
C ILE A 114 -8.24 3.79 -29.28
N PHE A 115 -9.25 3.46 -30.08
CA PHE A 115 -10.04 2.25 -29.84
C PHE A 115 -9.21 0.97 -29.92
N LEU A 116 -8.29 0.87 -30.88
CA LEU A 116 -7.52 -0.34 -31.14
C LEU A 116 -6.29 -0.50 -30.23
N PHE A 117 -5.60 0.60 -29.91
CA PHE A 117 -4.36 0.57 -29.12
C PHE A 117 -4.53 1.07 -27.69
N TYR A 118 -5.23 2.19 -27.48
CA TYR A 118 -5.36 2.79 -26.15
C TYR A 118 -6.32 1.99 -25.25
N THR A 119 -7.47 1.56 -25.75
CA THR A 119 -8.47 0.79 -24.97
C THR A 119 -7.90 -0.49 -24.33
N PRO A 120 -7.28 -1.44 -25.07
CA PRO A 120 -6.74 -2.64 -24.44
C PRO A 120 -5.61 -2.33 -23.44
N ALA A 121 -4.77 -1.34 -23.74
CA ALA A 121 -3.71 -0.91 -22.83
C ALA A 121 -4.27 -0.32 -21.54
N VAL A 122 -5.31 0.51 -21.63
CA VAL A 122 -6.03 1.06 -20.48
C VAL A 122 -6.64 -0.03 -19.63
N ILE A 123 -7.29 -1.03 -20.23
CA ILE A 123 -7.88 -2.14 -19.47
C ILE A 123 -6.80 -2.84 -18.63
N PHE A 124 -5.63 -3.10 -19.23
CA PHE A 124 -4.49 -3.68 -18.52
C PHE A 124 -4.00 -2.77 -17.38
N LEU A 125 -3.83 -1.47 -17.64
CA LEU A 125 -3.43 -0.49 -16.63
C LEU A 125 -4.47 -0.33 -15.52
N LEU A 126 -5.75 -0.54 -15.82
CA LEU A 126 -6.85 -0.46 -14.87
C LEU A 126 -6.87 -1.67 -13.94
N ILE A 127 -6.61 -2.87 -14.46
CA ILE A 127 -6.38 -4.09 -13.65
C ILE A 127 -5.18 -3.87 -12.73
N PHE A 128 -4.08 -3.35 -13.25
CA PHE A 128 -2.93 -3.01 -12.42
C PHE A 128 -3.30 -1.97 -11.35
N THR A 129 -4.08 -0.95 -11.71
CA THR A 129 -4.53 0.08 -10.76
C THR A 129 -5.41 -0.52 -9.66
N PHE A 130 -6.27 -1.49 -10.00
CA PHE A 130 -7.11 -2.22 -9.06
C PHE A 130 -6.27 -3.00 -8.03
N THR A 131 -5.19 -3.65 -8.47
CA THR A 131 -4.35 -4.48 -7.59
C THR A 131 -3.50 -3.64 -6.63
N PHE A 132 -2.98 -2.51 -7.08
CA PHE A 132 -1.96 -1.75 -6.33
C PHE A 132 -2.49 -0.48 -5.62
N PHE A 133 -3.69 0.01 -5.94
CA PHE A 133 -4.18 1.30 -5.43
C PHE A 133 -5.57 1.24 -4.80
N ASN A 134 -5.87 2.27 -3.99
CA ASN A 134 -7.15 2.44 -3.33
C ASN A 134 -8.30 2.64 -4.34
N LYS A 135 -9.51 2.22 -3.94
CA LYS A 135 -10.75 2.35 -4.73
C LYS A 135 -10.98 3.75 -5.32
N LYS A 136 -10.65 4.82 -4.59
CA LYS A 136 -10.75 6.22 -5.07
C LYS A 136 -9.90 6.48 -6.32
N TRP A 137 -8.68 5.94 -6.35
CA TRP A 137 -7.76 6.10 -7.49
C TRP A 137 -8.21 5.31 -8.71
N LEU A 138 -8.80 4.13 -8.49
CA LEU A 138 -9.39 3.35 -9.57
C LEU A 138 -10.52 4.08 -10.27
N TRP A 139 -11.45 4.68 -9.51
CA TRP A 139 -12.53 5.48 -10.10
C TRP A 139 -11.99 6.69 -10.87
N GLY A 140 -11.01 7.40 -10.31
CA GLY A 140 -10.36 8.53 -11.00
C GLY A 140 -9.69 8.10 -12.30
N SER A 141 -8.97 6.97 -12.29
CA SER A 141 -8.36 6.40 -13.49
C SER A 141 -9.42 6.02 -14.53
N LEU A 142 -10.47 5.30 -14.11
CA LEU A 142 -11.54 4.86 -15.00
C LEU A 142 -12.22 6.05 -15.70
N VAL A 143 -12.58 7.09 -14.95
CA VAL A 143 -13.22 8.29 -15.50
C VAL A 143 -12.30 9.01 -16.47
N THR A 144 -11.01 9.15 -16.12
CA THR A 144 -10.02 9.80 -17.00
C THR A 144 -9.85 9.02 -18.29
N ASP A 145 -9.71 7.70 -18.19
CA ASP A 145 -9.51 6.84 -19.36
C ASP A 145 -10.75 6.81 -20.27
N LEU A 146 -11.96 6.79 -19.69
CA LEU A 146 -13.22 6.90 -20.42
C LEU A 146 -13.34 8.26 -21.13
N PHE A 147 -12.94 9.34 -20.45
CA PHE A 147 -12.92 10.67 -21.03
C PHE A 147 -12.00 10.73 -22.25
N ILE A 148 -10.81 10.16 -22.15
CA ILE A 148 -9.86 10.08 -23.26
C ILE A 148 -10.45 9.28 -24.43
N ILE A 149 -11.03 8.11 -24.17
CA ILE A 149 -11.59 7.25 -25.23
C ILE A 149 -12.74 7.95 -25.98
N LEU A 150 -13.63 8.63 -25.25
CA LEU A 150 -14.85 9.20 -25.83
C LEU A 150 -14.67 10.61 -26.39
N PHE A 151 -13.80 11.43 -25.79
CA PHE A 151 -13.73 12.86 -26.08
C PHE A 151 -12.42 13.28 -26.74
N LEU A 152 -11.33 12.51 -26.68
CA LEU A 152 -10.04 12.98 -27.20
C LEU A 152 -10.09 13.34 -28.69
N GLY A 153 -10.74 12.53 -29.53
CA GLY A 153 -10.92 12.86 -30.95
C GLY A 153 -11.71 14.15 -31.18
N LYS A 154 -12.78 14.38 -30.40
CA LYS A 154 -13.59 15.60 -30.49
C LYS A 154 -12.86 16.84 -29.98
N VAL A 155 -12.07 16.69 -28.91
CA VAL A 155 -11.24 17.78 -28.38
C VAL A 155 -10.20 18.17 -29.41
N LEU A 156 -9.52 17.21 -30.05
CA LEU A 156 -8.54 17.51 -31.08
C LEU A 156 -9.19 18.20 -32.30
N GLN A 157 -10.40 17.79 -32.70
CA GLN A 157 -11.16 18.45 -33.76
C GLN A 157 -11.57 19.90 -33.43
N PHE A 158 -11.70 20.24 -32.14
CA PHE A 158 -12.01 21.61 -31.75
C PHE A 158 -10.77 22.52 -31.80
N PHE A 159 -9.58 21.96 -31.58
CA PHE A 159 -8.32 22.70 -31.52
C PHE A 159 -7.57 22.76 -32.85
N PHE A 160 -7.80 21.83 -33.77
CA PHE A 160 -7.15 21.70 -35.08
C PHE A 160 -8.20 21.61 -36.19
#